data_AF-A0A7K2QEV9-F1
#
_entry.id   AF-A0A7K2QEV9-F1
#
_cell.length_a   1.000
_cell.length_b   1.000
_cell.length_c   1.000
_cell.angle_alpha   90.00
_cell.angle_beta   90.00
_cell.angle_gamma   90.00
#
_symmetry.space_group_name_H-M   'P 1'
#
loop_
_entity.id
_entity.type
_entity.pdbx_description
1 polymer ?
#
loop_
_entity_poly.entity_id
_entity_poly.type
_entity_poly.pdbx_seq_one_letter_code
_entity_poly.pdbx_strand_id
1 'polypeptide(L)' 'MYEERPSPLVPGAIVWRHTGAPGGPVLPDGCMDMLWMGGRLLVAGPDTGPHPAGEVPGGARGAVSGLRFAPGTAPALLGV' A
#
# COMPACT_ATOMS: atom_id res chain seq x y z
N MET A 1 -5.05 -9.84 10.48
CA MET A 1 -5.59 -10.63 9.35
C MET A 1 -5.32 -9.87 8.06
N TYR A 2 -4.81 -10.57 7.05
CA TYR A 2 -4.44 -10.02 5.75
C TYR A 2 -5.28 -10.69 4.66
N GLU A 3 -5.84 -9.90 3.75
CA GLU A 3 -6.70 -10.36 2.67
C GLU A 3 -6.37 -9.60 1.38
N GLU A 4 -6.47 -10.28 0.23
CA GLU A 4 -6.20 -9.71 -1.09
C GLU A 4 -7.26 -10.15 -2.10
N ARG A 5 -7.52 -9.29 -3.10
CA ARG A 5 -8.29 -9.62 -4.29
C ARG A 5 -7.87 -8.76 -5.48
N PRO A 6 -8.08 -9.21 -6.73
CA PRO A 6 -7.91 -8.37 -7.90
C PRO A 6 -8.77 -7.11 -7.85
N SER A 7 -8.23 -5.99 -8.32
CA SER A 7 -9.00 -4.75 -8.48
C SER A 7 -9.98 -4.87 -9.65
N PRO A 8 -11.27 -4.54 -9.45
CA PRO A 8 -12.23 -4.52 -10.54
C PRO A 8 -12.11 -3.28 -11.44
N LEU A 9 -11.39 -2.23 -11.00
CA LEU A 9 -11.31 -0.94 -11.68
C LEU A 9 -9.95 -0.67 -12.34
N VAL A 10 -8.87 -1.21 -11.78
CA VAL A 10 -7.51 -0.98 -12.25
C VAL A 10 -6.91 -2.32 -12.68
N PRO A 11 -6.78 -2.59 -13.98
CA PRO A 11 -6.18 -3.83 -14.47
C PRO A 11 -4.80 -4.08 -13.89
N GLY A 12 -4.54 -5.30 -13.42
CA GLY A 12 -3.25 -5.69 -12.84
C GLY A 12 -2.99 -5.20 -11.42
N ALA A 13 -3.89 -4.41 -10.82
CA ALA A 13 -3.77 -3.97 -9.44
C ALA A 13 -4.46 -4.94 -8.46
N ILE A 14 -3.96 -4.99 -7.23
CA ILE A 14 -4.49 -5.81 -6.13
C ILE A 14 -5.07 -4.91 -5.05
N VAL A 15 -6.32 -5.13 -4.67
CA VAL A 15 -6.91 -4.53 -3.48
C VAL A 15 -6.59 -5.44 -2.29
N TRP A 16 -5.97 -4.88 -1.28
CA TRP A 16 -5.62 -5.61 -0.06
C TRP A 16 -6.15 -4.92 1.18
N ARG A 17 -6.37 -5.69 2.24
CA ARG A 17 -6.79 -5.19 3.55
C ARG A 17 -5.97 -5.86 4.63
N HIS A 18 -5.48 -5.04 5.56
CA HIS A 18 -4.78 -5.52 6.73
C HIS A 18 -5.47 -5.01 8.00
N THR A 19 -5.73 -5.90 8.95
CA THR A 19 -6.27 -5.59 10.28
C THR A 19 -5.36 -6.15 11.35
N GLY A 20 -5.04 -5.36 12.39
CA GLY A 20 -4.19 -5.80 13.50
C GLY A 20 -2.84 -5.09 13.55
N ALA A 21 -1.92 -5.63 14.35
CA ALA A 21 -0.60 -5.07 14.55
C ALA A 21 0.23 -5.12 13.25
N PRO A 22 1.08 -4.11 12.98
CA PRO A 22 1.99 -4.14 11.84
C PRO A 22 2.84 -5.43 11.83
N GLY A 23 3.11 -5.94 10.61
CA GLY A 23 3.94 -7.12 10.41
C GLY A 23 5.44 -6.80 10.37
N GLY A 24 6.19 -7.66 9.68
CA GLY A 24 7.61 -7.42 9.36
C GLY A 24 7.80 -6.29 8.34
N PRO A 25 9.05 -5.91 8.04
CA PRO A 25 9.35 -4.82 7.12
C PRO A 25 8.82 -5.11 5.71
N VAL A 26 8.38 -4.05 5.02
CA VAL A 26 8.08 -4.07 3.60
C VAL A 26 9.40 -4.07 2.84
N LEU A 27 9.58 -5.02 1.92
CA LEU A 27 10.80 -5.16 1.12
C LEU A 27 10.62 -4.50 -0.25
N PRO A 28 11.70 -3.98 -0.85
CA PRO A 28 11.68 -3.47 -2.22
C PRO A 28 11.19 -4.54 -3.22
N ASP A 29 10.00 -4.35 -3.78
CA ASP A 29 9.42 -5.21 -4.80
C ASP A 29 9.12 -4.46 -6.11
N GLY A 30 9.39 -3.15 -6.15
CA GLY A 30 9.10 -2.27 -7.28
C GLY A 30 7.61 -1.92 -7.44
N CYS A 31 6.75 -2.44 -6.58
CA CYS A 31 5.36 -2.06 -6.52
C CYS A 31 5.20 -0.73 -5.80
N MET A 32 4.03 -0.12 -5.99
CA MET A 32 3.59 1.04 -5.22
C MET A 32 2.21 0.77 -4.67
N ASP A 33 1.98 1.18 -3.43
CA ASP A 33 0.70 1.01 -2.74
C ASP A 33 0.06 2.38 -2.48
N MET A 34 -1.19 2.56 -2.91
CA MET A 34 -2.06 3.61 -2.40
C MET A 34 -2.76 3.09 -1.16
N LEU A 35 -2.54 3.74 -0.02
CA LEU A 35 -2.99 3.30 1.30
C LEU A 35 -4.06 4.25 1.82
N TRP A 36 -5.18 3.68 2.27
CA TRP A 36 -6.21 4.40 3.01
C TRP A 36 -6.23 3.94 4.47
N MET A 37 -6.02 4.88 5.38
CA MET A 37 -6.05 4.63 6.82
C MET A 37 -6.40 5.89 7.59
N GLY A 38 -7.30 5.79 8.57
CA GLY A 38 -7.62 6.91 9.47
C GLY A 38 -8.11 8.16 8.74
N GLY A 39 -8.82 8.00 7.61
CA GLY A 39 -9.32 9.12 6.80
C GLY A 39 -8.25 9.82 5.94
N ARG A 40 -7.05 9.25 5.84
CA ARG A 40 -5.93 9.79 5.05
C ARG A 40 -5.57 8.83 3.93
N LEU A 41 -5.21 9.40 2.79
CA LEU A 41 -4.63 8.70 1.66
C LEU A 41 -3.11 8.91 1.66
N LEU A 42 -2.35 7.84 1.51
CA LEU A 42 -0.89 7.84 1.46
C LEU A 42 -0.44 7.04 0.23
N VAL A 43 0.75 7.34 -0.27
CA VAL A 43 1.41 6.56 -1.33
C VAL A 43 2.73 6.05 -0.77
N ALA A 44 2.98 4.75 -0.93
CA ALA A 44 4.23 4.09 -0.58
C ALA A 44 4.86 3.47 -1.83
N GLY A 45 6.19 3.49 -1.92
CA GLY A 45 6.96 2.99 -3.05
C GLY A 45 7.29 4.01 -4.15
N PRO A 46 8.08 3.59 -5.17
CA PRO A 46 8.79 2.32 -5.22
C PRO A 46 9.95 2.37 -4.22
N ASP A 47 9.96 1.44 -3.27
CA ASP A 47 10.88 1.53 -2.15
C ASP A 47 12.31 1.20 -2.62
N THR A 48 13.28 2.02 -2.26
CA THR A 48 14.70 1.76 -2.55
C THR A 48 15.40 0.96 -1.44
N GLY A 49 14.69 0.63 -0.37
CA GLY A 49 15.18 -0.12 0.79
C GLY A 49 14.02 -0.60 1.68
N PRO A 50 14.29 -1.39 2.73
CA PRO A 50 13.23 -1.89 3.61
C PRO A 50 12.56 -0.75 4.39
N HIS A 51 11.23 -0.74 4.46
CA HIS A 51 10.46 0.21 5.28
C HIS A 51 9.78 -0.50 6.45
N PRO A 52 9.86 0.05 7.68
CA PRO A 52 9.18 -0.54 8.83
C PRO A 52 7.67 -0.52 8.63
N ALA A 53 7.02 -1.68 8.76
CA ALA A 53 5.57 -1.75 8.72
C ALA A 53 4.99 -0.97 9.93
N GLY A 54 4.03 -0.09 9.66
CA GLY A 54 3.28 0.61 10.70
C GLY A 54 3.74 2.04 11.03
N GLU A 55 4.79 2.55 10.41
CA GLU A 55 5.06 3.99 10.43
C GLU A 55 4.10 4.71 9.49
N VAL A 56 2.94 5.07 10.03
CA VAL A 56 1.93 5.86 9.33
C VAL A 56 2.01 7.29 9.85
N PRO A 57 2.29 8.28 8.98
CA PRO A 57 2.29 9.68 9.37
C PRO A 57 0.96 10.07 10.04
N GLY A 58 1.04 10.57 11.28
CA GLY A 58 -0.13 11.00 12.06
C GLY A 58 -0.70 9.95 13.02
N GLY A 59 -0.01 8.83 13.26
CA GLY A 59 -0.37 7.89 14.33
C GLY A 59 -1.70 7.17 14.12
N ALA A 60 -2.18 7.09 12.88
CA ALA A 60 -3.38 6.35 12.55
C ALA A 60 -3.19 4.88 12.95
N ARG A 61 -4.08 4.40 13.83
CA ARG A 61 -4.14 3.00 14.27
C ARG A 61 -5.41 2.39 13.73
N GLY A 62 -5.34 1.17 13.23
CA GLY A 62 -6.53 0.40 12.82
C GLY A 62 -6.36 -0.32 11.49
N ALA A 63 -7.49 -0.61 10.86
CA ALA A 63 -7.52 -1.30 9.57
C ALA A 63 -6.91 -0.43 8.47
N VAL A 64 -6.08 -1.06 7.63
CA VAL A 64 -5.48 -0.47 6.43
C VAL A 64 -6.17 -1.10 5.23
N SER A 65 -6.51 -0.29 4.24
CA SER A 65 -6.90 -0.79 2.92
C SER A 65 -5.96 -0.19 1.89
N GLY A 66 -5.43 -1.04 1.01
CA GLY A 66 -4.48 -0.63 0.00
C GLY A 66 -4.90 -1.04 -1.40
N LEU A 67 -4.42 -0.30 -2.38
CA LEU A 67 -4.41 -0.67 -3.78
C LEU A 67 -2.95 -0.76 -4.23
N ARG A 68 -2.48 -1.98 -4.48
CA ARG A 68 -1.15 -2.26 -5.01
C ARG A 68 -1.16 -2.19 -6.52
N PHE A 69 -0.32 -1.34 -7.07
CA PHE A 69 -0.09 -1.25 -8.50
C PHE A 69 1.05 -2.19 -8.92
N ALA A 70 0.92 -2.78 -10.11
CA ALA A 70 2.04 -3.48 -10.73
C ALA A 70 3.22 -2.51 -10.94
N PRO A 71 4.48 -3.01 -10.92
CA PRO A 71 5.66 -2.17 -11.09
C PRO A 71 5.56 -1.24 -12.30
N GLY A 72 5.90 0.04 -12.10
CA GLY A 72 5.84 1.07 -13.14
C GLY A 72 4.44 1.60 -13.49
N THR A 73 3.36 1.06 -12.92
CA THR A 73 1.98 1.49 -13.24
C THR A 73 1.57 2.76 -12.48
N ALA A 74 1.90 2.84 -11.19
CA ALA A 74 1.49 3.96 -10.34
C ALA A 74 2.04 5.33 -10.76
N PRO A 75 3.32 5.51 -11.17
CA PRO A 75 3.83 6.83 -11.56
C PRO A 75 3.03 7.46 -12.70
N ALA A 76 2.67 6.66 -13.71
CA ALA A 76 1.85 7.11 -14.84
C ALA A 76 0.43 7.53 -14.42
N LEU A 77 -0.15 6.86 -13.42
CA LEU A 77 -1.49 7.19 -12.91
C LEU A 77 -1.48 8.38 -11.94
N LEU A 78 -0.40 8.57 -11.19
CA LEU A 78 -0.25 9.62 -10.18
C LEU A 78 0.37 10.90 -10.75
N GLY A 79 0.97 10.86 -11.94
CA GLY A 79 1.60 12.00 -12.59
C GLY A 79 2.92 12.44 -11.93
N VAL A 80 3.70 11.49 -11.40
CA VAL A 80 4.99 11.70 -10.74
C VAL A 80 6.16 11.11 -11.53
#